data_AF-A0A845Z9F5-F1
#
_entry.id   AF-A0A845Z9F5-F1
#
_cell.length_a   1.000
_cell.length_b   1.000
_cell.length_c   1.000
_cell.angle_alpha   90.00
_cell.angle_beta   90.00
_cell.angle_gamma   90.00
#
_symmetry.space_group_name_H-M   'P 1'
#
loop_
_entity.id
_entity.type
_entity.pdbx_description
1 polymer ?
#
loop_
_entity_poly.entity_id
_entity_poly.type
_entity_poly.pdbx_seq_one_letter_code
_entity_poly.pdbx_strand_id
1 'polypeptide(L)'
;MKFNQNKRMTKQSQEFNEQPILSHGNQNETIEQTIERIKQRIIQTGDKPHVTVARQLELLNELAGFPLGQFLLQNGGLNGYWTDYVMEHQYRGRVTGIDKKGRSFTELEKFILDKNPGTLATQERYINFGKVIQNYVQEGVVFASLPCGIMRDLLKLDFTGVDNFRLVGIDIDSESLELAKKLAEEYGRSEKV
;
A
#
# COMPACT_ATOMS: atom_id res chain seq x y z
N MET A 1 34.97 -14.21 29.15
CA MET A 1 35.20 -14.03 27.69
C MET A 1 34.14 -13.06 27.17
N LYS A 2 34.52 -11.81 26.89
CA LYS A 2 33.59 -10.79 26.35
C LYS A 2 33.51 -10.97 24.83
N PHE A 3 32.36 -11.35 24.30
CA PHE A 3 32.11 -11.33 22.86
C PHE A 3 31.87 -9.90 22.41
N ASN A 4 32.84 -9.36 21.67
CA ASN A 4 32.79 -8.03 21.08
C ASN A 4 32.03 -8.13 19.75
N GLN A 5 30.73 -7.81 19.75
CA GLN A 5 29.96 -7.69 18.50
C GLN A 5 30.16 -6.29 17.92
N ASN A 6 31.19 -6.13 17.10
CA ASN A 6 31.30 -4.99 16.20
C ASN A 6 31.07 -5.50 14.76
N LYS A 7 29.80 -5.64 14.37
CA LYS A 7 29.43 -5.85 12.96
C LYS A 7 29.68 -4.53 12.23
N ARG A 8 30.85 -4.39 11.59
CA ARG A 8 31.09 -3.32 10.62
C ARG A 8 30.12 -3.53 9.46
N MET A 9 29.12 -2.66 9.34
CA MET A 9 28.34 -2.55 8.11
C MET A 9 29.27 -2.11 6.98
N THR A 10 29.12 -2.76 5.82
CA THR A 10 29.88 -2.43 4.61
C THR A 10 29.34 -1.15 3.98
N LYS A 11 30.17 -0.39 3.26
CA LYS A 11 29.73 0.79 2.49
C LYS A 11 28.53 0.50 1.57
N GLN A 12 28.49 -0.70 1.00
CA GLN A 12 27.41 -1.17 0.13
C GLN A 12 26.07 -1.31 0.87
N SER A 13 26.08 -1.74 2.14
CA SER A 13 24.87 -1.75 3.00
C SER A 13 24.44 -0.37 3.49
N GLN A 14 25.33 0.63 3.49
CA GLN A 14 24.97 2.02 3.76
C GLN A 14 24.34 2.68 2.53
N GLU A 15 24.91 2.45 1.34
CA GLU A 15 24.39 2.97 0.06
C GLU A 15 22.99 2.44 -0.29
N PHE A 16 22.66 1.19 0.07
CA PHE A 16 21.29 0.65 -0.09
C PHE A 16 20.26 1.31 0.82
N ASN A 17 20.66 1.84 1.98
CA ASN A 17 19.78 2.51 2.94
C ASN A 17 19.50 3.99 2.58
N GLU A 18 20.27 4.57 1.66
CA GLU A 18 20.12 5.97 1.24
C GLU A 18 19.21 6.15 0.02
N GLN A 19 18.83 5.07 -0.66
CA GLN A 19 17.84 5.13 -1.73
C GLN A 19 16.44 5.32 -1.11
N PRO A 20 15.72 6.41 -1.42
CA PRO A 20 14.37 6.59 -0.92
C PRO A 20 13.49 5.47 -1.48
N ILE A 21 12.88 4.69 -0.59
CA ILE A 21 11.79 3.79 -0.97
C ILE A 21 10.71 4.65 -1.61
N LEU A 22 10.30 4.31 -2.84
CA LEU A 22 9.38 5.13 -3.63
C LEU A 22 8.13 5.50 -2.80
N SER A 23 7.49 4.53 -2.14
CA SER A 23 6.29 4.75 -1.32
C SER A 23 6.46 5.67 -0.08
N HIS A 24 7.67 6.11 0.24
CA HIS A 24 7.97 7.01 1.35
C HIS A 24 8.40 8.42 0.91
N GLY A 25 8.40 8.69 -0.40
CA GLY A 25 8.50 10.02 -0.98
C GLY A 25 9.77 10.79 -0.61
N ASN A 26 9.84 12.04 -1.08
CA ASN A 26 10.83 12.98 -0.60
C ASN A 26 10.22 13.76 0.57
N GLN A 27 10.57 13.39 1.80
CA GLN A 27 9.99 13.96 3.04
C GLN A 27 10.12 15.49 3.17
N ASN A 28 10.90 16.13 2.28
CA ASN A 28 11.21 17.56 2.32
C ASN A 28 10.32 18.42 1.40
N GLU A 29 9.42 17.84 0.60
CA GLU A 29 8.54 18.58 -0.32
C GLU A 29 7.08 18.58 0.16
N THR A 30 6.46 19.75 0.27
CA THR A 30 5.03 19.83 0.59
C THR A 30 4.17 19.35 -0.60
N ILE A 31 2.90 19.04 -0.34
CA ILE A 31 1.98 18.65 -1.42
C ILE A 31 1.81 19.79 -2.45
N GLU A 32 1.78 21.04 -2.02
CA GLU A 32 1.67 22.21 -2.91
C GLU A 32 2.90 22.34 -3.82
N GLN A 33 4.09 22.17 -3.26
CA GLN A 33 5.35 22.18 -4.02
C GLN A 33 5.38 21.03 -5.04
N THR A 34 4.96 19.84 -4.62
CA THR A 34 4.85 18.65 -5.47
C THR A 34 3.90 18.90 -6.66
N ILE A 35 2.72 19.47 -6.39
CA ILE A 35 1.73 19.81 -7.43
C ILE A 35 2.31 20.83 -8.40
N GLU A 36 2.93 21.90 -7.90
CA GLU A 36 3.51 22.93 -8.77
C GLU A 36 4.64 22.37 -9.64
N ARG A 37 5.52 21.53 -9.07
CA ARG A 37 6.57 20.84 -9.84
C ARG A 37 5.99 19.94 -10.94
N ILE A 38 4.93 19.18 -10.65
CA ILE A 38 4.29 18.32 -11.64
C ILE A 38 3.58 19.16 -12.72
N LYS A 39 2.94 20.26 -12.34
CA LYS A 39 2.34 21.23 -13.26
C LYS A 39 3.38 21.81 -14.22
N GLN A 40 4.52 22.27 -13.72
CA GLN A 40 5.60 22.77 -14.56
C GLN A 40 6.12 21.70 -15.53
N ARG A 41 6.26 20.46 -15.06
CA ARG A 41 6.62 19.31 -15.91
C ARG A 41 5.58 19.07 -17.02
N ILE A 42 4.29 19.12 -16.71
CA ILE A 42 3.20 18.96 -17.69
C ILE A 42 3.29 20.06 -18.76
N ILE A 43 3.44 21.33 -18.35
CA ILE A 43 3.55 22.46 -19.26
C ILE A 43 4.78 22.32 -20.16
N GLN A 44 5.94 21.99 -19.59
CA GLN A 44 7.20 21.83 -20.33
C GLN A 44 7.14 20.67 -21.33
N THR A 45 6.47 19.58 -20.96
CA THR A 45 6.39 18.37 -21.80
C THR A 45 5.38 18.52 -22.93
N GLY A 46 4.38 19.40 -22.77
CA GLY A 46 3.35 19.63 -23.77
C GLY A 46 2.28 18.54 -23.86
N ASP A 47 1.54 18.56 -24.95
CA ASP A 47 0.48 17.60 -25.22
C ASP A 47 1.02 16.17 -25.34
N LYS A 48 0.19 15.20 -24.95
CA LYS A 48 0.43 13.77 -25.12
C LYS A 48 -0.58 13.18 -26.10
N PRO A 49 -0.32 12.00 -26.68
CA PRO A 49 -1.32 11.29 -27.45
C PRO A 49 -2.63 11.20 -26.65
N HIS A 50 -3.72 11.70 -27.24
CA HIS A 50 -5.08 11.67 -26.69
C HIS A 50 -5.34 12.56 -25.45
N VAL A 51 -4.40 13.41 -25.01
CA VAL A 51 -4.63 14.31 -23.88
C VAL A 51 -3.84 15.61 -23.98
N THR A 52 -4.55 16.74 -23.94
CA THR A 52 -3.95 18.08 -23.98
C THR A 52 -3.31 18.47 -22.66
N VAL A 53 -2.42 19.46 -22.65
CA VAL A 53 -1.89 20.08 -21.42
C VAL A 53 -3.03 20.53 -20.50
N ALA A 54 -4.06 21.17 -21.04
CA ALA A 54 -5.22 21.61 -20.26
C ALA A 54 -5.88 20.44 -19.52
N ARG A 55 -6.14 19.33 -20.22
CA ARG A 55 -6.75 18.15 -19.60
C ARG A 55 -5.80 17.45 -18.61
N GLN A 56 -4.49 17.43 -18.87
CA GLN A 56 -3.51 16.93 -17.91
C GLN A 56 -3.51 17.74 -16.61
N LEU A 57 -3.64 19.07 -16.70
CA LEU A 57 -3.73 19.94 -15.52
C LEU A 57 -5.05 19.78 -14.75
N GLU A 58 -6.16 19.57 -15.44
CA GLU A 58 -7.43 19.20 -14.80
C GLU A 58 -7.30 17.88 -14.03
N LEU A 59 -6.72 16.85 -14.65
CA LEU A 59 -6.47 15.55 -14.00
C LEU A 59 -5.56 15.68 -12.78
N LEU A 60 -4.54 16.55 -12.83
CA LEU A 60 -3.68 16.85 -11.68
C LEU A 60 -4.50 17.45 -10.52
N ASN A 61 -5.38 18.40 -10.82
CA ASN A 61 -6.25 19.02 -9.81
C ASN A 61 -7.27 18.02 -9.24
N GLU A 62 -7.88 17.19 -10.10
CA GLU A 62 -8.78 16.11 -9.68
C GLU A 62 -8.06 15.12 -8.76
N LEU A 63 -6.81 14.74 -9.09
CA LEU A 63 -5.98 13.83 -8.29
C LEU A 63 -5.61 14.46 -6.93
N ALA A 64 -5.28 15.74 -6.90
CA ALA A 64 -5.02 16.46 -5.65
C ALA A 64 -6.28 16.62 -4.76
N GLY A 65 -7.48 16.39 -5.31
CA GLY A 65 -8.76 16.58 -4.63
C GLY A 65 -9.13 15.50 -3.62
N PHE A 66 -8.37 14.41 -3.49
CA PHE A 66 -8.65 13.34 -2.53
C PHE A 66 -7.40 12.72 -1.90
N PRO A 67 -7.49 12.13 -0.70
CA PRO A 67 -6.36 11.64 0.07
C PRO A 67 -5.43 10.64 -0.64
N LEU A 68 -5.99 9.64 -1.35
CA LEU A 68 -5.18 8.67 -2.10
C LEU A 68 -4.36 9.37 -3.20
N GLY A 69 -4.96 10.33 -3.89
CA GLY A 69 -4.29 11.05 -4.97
C GLY A 69 -3.19 11.98 -4.46
N GLN A 70 -3.40 12.67 -3.33
CA GLN A 70 -2.35 13.43 -2.66
C GLN A 70 -1.16 12.54 -2.27
N PHE A 71 -1.45 11.36 -1.69
CA PHE A 71 -0.39 10.42 -1.34
C PHE A 71 0.38 9.94 -2.58
N LEU A 72 -0.31 9.60 -3.67
CA LEU A 72 0.30 9.20 -4.93
C LEU A 72 1.16 10.31 -5.54
N LEU A 73 0.73 11.57 -5.44
CA LEU A 73 1.51 12.70 -5.94
C LEU A 73 2.83 12.87 -5.18
N GLN A 74 2.80 12.74 -3.85
CA GLN A 74 3.98 12.92 -3.00
C GLN A 74 4.95 11.73 -3.03
N ASN A 75 4.42 10.51 -3.14
CA ASN A 75 5.20 9.29 -2.97
C ASN A 75 5.40 8.53 -4.30
N GLY A 76 4.55 8.69 -5.31
CA GLY A 76 4.67 7.94 -6.56
C GLY A 76 4.47 6.43 -6.43
N GLY A 77 3.99 5.97 -5.27
CA GLY A 77 3.72 4.57 -4.93
C GLY A 77 2.73 4.46 -3.78
N LEU A 78 2.44 3.24 -3.35
CA LEU A 78 1.53 2.94 -2.23
C LEU A 78 2.35 2.38 -1.05
N ASN A 79 2.04 2.79 0.18
CA ASN A 79 2.51 2.10 1.39
C ASN A 79 1.52 0.99 1.80
N GLY A 80 1.74 0.36 2.95
CA GLY A 80 0.85 -0.71 3.46
C GLY A 80 -0.60 -0.26 3.61
N TYR A 81 -0.84 0.95 4.13
CA TYR A 81 -2.19 1.50 4.28
C TYR A 81 -2.91 1.67 2.95
N TRP A 82 -2.29 2.33 1.97
CA TRP A 82 -2.94 2.59 0.68
C TRP A 82 -3.06 1.35 -0.18
N THR A 83 -2.13 0.41 -0.06
CA THR A 83 -2.26 -0.92 -0.67
C THR A 83 -3.50 -1.62 -0.13
N ASP A 84 -3.71 -1.59 1.19
CA ASP A 84 -4.92 -2.12 1.81
C ASP A 84 -6.20 -1.43 1.35
N TYR A 85 -6.17 -0.10 1.30
CA TYR A 85 -7.29 0.72 0.84
C TYR A 85 -7.76 0.30 -0.56
N VAL A 86 -6.81 0.12 -1.48
CA VAL A 86 -7.07 -0.31 -2.86
C VAL A 86 -7.63 -1.74 -2.91
N MET A 87 -7.07 -2.65 -2.11
CA MET A 87 -7.51 -4.05 -2.07
C MET A 87 -8.89 -4.22 -1.45
N GLU A 88 -9.21 -3.48 -0.39
CA GLU A 88 -10.49 -3.58 0.31
C GLU A 88 -11.63 -2.83 -0.39
N HIS A 89 -11.31 -1.90 -1.31
CA HIS A 89 -12.31 -1.19 -2.10
C HIS A 89 -13.29 -2.15 -2.78
N GLN A 90 -12.81 -3.27 -3.32
CA GLN A 90 -13.66 -4.23 -4.03
C GLN A 90 -14.78 -4.86 -3.17
N TYR A 91 -14.59 -4.94 -1.84
CA TYR A 91 -15.57 -5.54 -0.93
C TYR A 91 -16.50 -4.50 -0.30
N ARG A 92 -15.99 -3.30 -0.01
CA ARG A 92 -16.74 -2.25 0.68
C ARG A 92 -16.98 -1.06 -0.22
N GLY A 93 -15.93 -0.37 -0.64
CA GLY A 93 -16.03 0.90 -1.35
C GLY A 93 -16.83 0.82 -2.66
N ARG A 94 -16.63 -0.23 -3.46
CA ARG A 94 -17.38 -0.48 -4.70
C ARG A 94 -18.88 -0.70 -4.45
N VAL A 95 -19.23 -1.33 -3.32
CA VAL A 95 -20.62 -1.65 -2.97
C VAL A 95 -21.32 -0.44 -2.35
N THR A 96 -20.63 0.29 -1.47
CA THR A 96 -21.24 1.37 -0.68
C THR A 96 -21.08 2.75 -1.31
N GLY A 97 -20.15 2.93 -2.24
CA GLY A 97 -19.81 4.23 -2.81
C GLY A 97 -19.07 5.18 -1.85
N ILE A 98 -18.67 4.70 -0.67
CA ILE A 98 -17.97 5.48 0.37
C ILE A 98 -16.75 4.74 0.92
N ASP A 99 -15.75 5.50 1.36
CA ASP A 99 -14.54 4.95 1.96
C ASP A 99 -14.72 4.48 3.43
N LYS A 100 -13.65 3.98 4.06
CA LYS A 100 -13.68 3.53 5.47
C LYS A 100 -14.04 4.67 6.44
N LYS A 101 -13.84 5.93 6.07
CA LYS A 101 -14.18 7.14 6.85
C LYS A 101 -15.55 7.72 6.47
N GLY A 102 -16.30 7.08 5.58
CA GLY A 102 -17.62 7.53 5.15
C GLY A 102 -17.64 8.61 4.06
N ARG A 103 -16.49 8.91 3.46
CA ARG A 103 -16.37 9.92 2.41
C ARG A 103 -16.77 9.32 1.05
N SER A 104 -17.59 10.04 0.29
CA SER A 104 -17.93 9.65 -1.09
C SER A 104 -16.71 9.77 -2.00
N PHE A 105 -16.55 8.80 -2.91
CA PHE A 105 -15.47 8.83 -3.88
C PHE A 105 -15.73 9.87 -4.98
N THR A 106 -14.68 10.59 -5.39
CA THR A 106 -14.73 11.42 -6.60
C THR A 106 -14.76 10.55 -7.85
N GLU A 107 -15.13 11.10 -9.00
CA GLU A 107 -15.17 10.33 -10.25
C GLU A 107 -13.79 9.80 -10.65
N LEU A 108 -12.73 10.60 -10.46
CA LEU A 108 -11.36 10.13 -10.71
C LEU A 108 -10.92 9.05 -9.71
N GLU A 109 -11.26 9.20 -8.43
CA GLU A 109 -10.95 8.18 -7.41
C GLU A 109 -11.65 6.86 -7.74
N LYS A 110 -12.94 6.88 -8.12
CA LYS A 110 -13.66 5.70 -8.61
C LYS A 110 -13.00 5.11 -9.85
N PHE A 111 -12.63 5.93 -10.82
CA PHE A 111 -11.95 5.44 -12.02
C PHE A 111 -10.65 4.70 -11.66
N ILE A 112 -9.84 5.28 -10.77
CA ILE A 112 -8.58 4.66 -10.31
C ILE A 112 -8.85 3.33 -9.61
N LEU A 113 -9.89 3.24 -8.78
CA LEU A 113 -10.18 2.06 -7.96
C LEU A 113 -10.95 0.95 -8.70
N ASP A 114 -11.74 1.30 -9.72
CA ASP A 114 -12.66 0.38 -10.41
C ASP A 114 -12.35 0.12 -11.88
N LYS A 115 -11.53 0.97 -12.52
CA LYS A 115 -11.30 0.91 -13.98
C LYS A 115 -9.84 0.95 -14.38
N ASN A 116 -8.94 1.43 -13.53
CA ASN A 116 -7.52 1.40 -13.83
C ASN A 116 -7.04 -0.07 -13.93
N PRO A 117 -6.42 -0.49 -15.06
CA PRO A 117 -6.01 -1.87 -15.25
C PRO A 117 -5.02 -2.38 -14.19
N GLY A 118 -4.09 -1.53 -13.74
CA GLY A 118 -3.12 -1.89 -12.70
C GLY A 118 -3.78 -2.12 -11.34
N THR A 119 -4.76 -1.30 -10.99
CA THR A 119 -5.56 -1.49 -9.77
C THR A 119 -6.36 -2.78 -9.82
N LEU A 120 -7.07 -3.03 -10.92
CA LEU A 120 -7.88 -4.24 -11.09
C LEU A 120 -7.01 -5.50 -11.01
N ALA A 121 -5.88 -5.52 -11.73
CA ALA A 121 -4.93 -6.64 -11.66
C ALA A 121 -4.40 -6.87 -10.24
N THR A 122 -4.19 -5.81 -9.46
CA THR A 122 -3.76 -5.92 -8.06
C THR A 122 -4.86 -6.49 -7.16
N GLN A 123 -6.11 -6.07 -7.34
CA GLN A 123 -7.27 -6.61 -6.62
C GLN A 123 -7.51 -8.09 -6.94
N GLU A 124 -7.40 -8.49 -8.21
CA GLU A 124 -7.50 -9.88 -8.65
C GLU A 124 -6.36 -10.73 -8.11
N ARG A 125 -5.12 -10.22 -8.17
CA ARG A 125 -3.94 -10.88 -7.59
C ARG A 125 -4.14 -11.13 -6.11
N TYR A 126 -4.65 -10.16 -5.36
CA TYR A 126 -4.95 -10.32 -3.94
C TYR A 126 -5.94 -11.46 -3.67
N ILE A 127 -7.04 -11.55 -4.42
CA ILE A 127 -8.00 -12.66 -4.30
C ILE A 127 -7.33 -14.00 -4.60
N ASN A 128 -6.58 -14.08 -5.70
CA ASN A 128 -5.98 -15.33 -6.15
C ASN A 128 -4.90 -15.81 -5.18
N PHE A 129 -4.09 -14.90 -4.64
CA PHE A 129 -3.09 -15.24 -3.63
C PHE A 129 -3.76 -15.75 -2.35
N GLY A 130 -4.84 -15.10 -1.89
CA GLY A 130 -5.61 -15.59 -0.74
C GLY A 130 -6.09 -17.04 -0.95
N LYS A 131 -6.63 -17.37 -2.12
CA LYS A 131 -7.05 -18.74 -2.45
C LYS A 131 -5.89 -19.74 -2.45
N VAL A 132 -4.73 -19.34 -3.00
CA VAL A 132 -3.55 -20.20 -3.05
C VAL A 132 -3.02 -20.47 -1.64
N ILE A 133 -2.85 -19.43 -0.83
CA ILE A 133 -2.31 -19.53 0.54
C ILE A 133 -3.27 -20.34 1.43
N GLN A 134 -4.58 -20.19 1.26
CA GLN A 134 -5.59 -20.91 2.03
C GLN A 134 -5.43 -22.44 1.93
N ASN A 135 -4.95 -22.97 0.79
CA ASN A 135 -4.72 -24.40 0.60
C ASN A 135 -3.56 -24.96 1.45
N TYR A 136 -2.74 -24.10 2.02
CA TYR A 136 -1.62 -24.47 2.88
C TYR A 136 -1.92 -24.24 4.37
N VAL A 137 -3.14 -23.79 4.72
CA VAL A 137 -3.56 -23.66 6.11
C VAL A 137 -3.73 -25.06 6.71
N GLN A 138 -2.90 -25.37 7.70
CA GLN A 138 -2.89 -26.64 8.41
C GLN A 138 -2.26 -26.46 9.80
N GLU A 139 -2.45 -27.45 10.67
CA GLU A 139 -1.89 -27.44 12.02
C GLU A 139 -0.34 -27.32 11.99
N GLY A 140 0.18 -26.46 12.86
CA GLY A 140 1.61 -26.17 13.00
C GLY A 140 2.19 -25.25 11.92
N VAL A 141 1.38 -24.71 11.00
CA VAL A 141 1.89 -23.86 9.92
C VAL A 141 2.47 -22.55 10.46
N VAL A 142 3.56 -22.09 9.83
CA VAL A 142 4.11 -20.75 10.04
C VAL A 142 4.13 -20.02 8.71
N PHE A 143 3.33 -18.97 8.58
CA PHE A 143 3.35 -18.08 7.42
C PHE A 143 4.17 -16.83 7.71
N ALA A 144 4.93 -16.38 6.71
CA ALA A 144 5.64 -15.11 6.76
C ALA A 144 5.25 -14.25 5.55
N SER A 145 4.97 -12.96 5.77
CA SER A 145 4.67 -11.98 4.72
C SER A 145 5.76 -10.91 4.68
N LEU A 146 6.34 -10.67 3.49
CA LEU A 146 7.48 -9.79 3.26
C LEU A 146 7.39 -9.05 1.90
N PRO A 147 7.38 -7.71 1.87
CA PRO A 147 6.99 -6.81 2.97
C PRO A 147 5.53 -7.08 3.38
N CYS A 148 5.23 -7.10 4.68
CA CYS A 148 3.88 -7.48 5.12
C CYS A 148 2.82 -6.41 4.90
N GLY A 149 3.19 -5.13 4.76
CA GLY A 149 2.25 -4.03 4.87
C GLY A 149 1.43 -4.18 6.15
N ILE A 150 0.10 -4.14 6.04
CA ILE A 150 -0.79 -4.38 7.18
C ILE A 150 -1.17 -5.86 7.38
N MET A 151 -0.54 -6.78 6.64
CA MET A 151 -0.65 -8.23 6.76
C MET A 151 -2.05 -8.83 6.50
N ARG A 152 -2.90 -8.14 5.74
CA ARG A 152 -4.28 -8.61 5.46
C ARG A 152 -4.31 -9.90 4.64
N ASP A 153 -3.31 -10.14 3.82
CA ASP A 153 -3.13 -11.38 3.05
C ASP A 153 -3.16 -12.64 3.94
N LEU A 154 -2.51 -12.58 5.11
CA LEU A 154 -2.50 -13.69 6.08
C LEU A 154 -3.62 -13.57 7.11
N LEU A 155 -3.88 -12.35 7.61
CA LEU A 155 -4.86 -12.12 8.67
C LEU A 155 -6.30 -12.37 8.25
N LYS A 156 -6.62 -12.45 6.95
CA LYS A 156 -7.99 -12.70 6.46
C LYS A 156 -8.26 -14.17 6.14
N LEU A 157 -7.24 -15.04 6.20
CA LEU A 157 -7.40 -16.46 5.93
C LEU A 157 -8.37 -17.10 6.93
N ASP A 158 -9.02 -18.19 6.50
CA ASP A 158 -9.86 -19.01 7.35
C ASP A 158 -8.99 -20.04 8.07
N PHE A 159 -8.99 -19.99 9.41
CA PHE A 159 -8.29 -20.94 10.28
C PHE A 159 -9.28 -21.77 11.08
N THR A 160 -10.56 -21.85 10.67
CA THR A 160 -11.55 -22.68 11.33
C THR A 160 -11.06 -24.13 11.42
N GLY A 161 -10.97 -24.66 12.64
CA GLY A 161 -10.47 -26.01 12.90
C GLY A 161 -8.94 -26.15 12.92
N VAL A 162 -8.20 -25.04 12.87
CA VAL A 162 -6.73 -25.00 13.01
C VAL A 162 -6.37 -24.05 14.16
N ASP A 163 -5.90 -24.63 15.26
CA ASP A 163 -5.63 -23.86 16.48
C ASP A 163 -4.16 -23.50 16.60
N ASN A 164 -3.24 -24.38 16.19
CA ASN A 164 -1.81 -24.11 16.26
C ASN A 164 -1.30 -23.58 14.91
N PHE A 165 -1.07 -22.28 14.84
CA PHE A 165 -0.40 -21.66 13.70
C PHE A 165 0.29 -20.39 14.17
N ARG A 166 1.21 -19.88 13.34
CA ARG A 166 1.88 -18.61 13.57
C ARG A 166 1.95 -17.79 12.29
N LEU A 167 1.73 -16.49 12.41
CA LEU A 167 1.86 -15.51 11.35
C LEU A 167 3.04 -14.60 11.68
N VAL A 168 3.86 -14.26 10.70
CA VAL A 168 5.03 -13.40 10.89
C VAL A 168 5.01 -12.29 9.85
N GLY A 169 4.83 -11.06 10.31
CA GLY A 169 4.93 -9.86 9.48
C GLY A 169 6.32 -9.27 9.58
N ILE A 170 6.97 -8.99 8.44
CA ILE A 170 8.22 -8.24 8.40
C ILE A 170 8.03 -7.09 7.41
N ASP A 171 8.22 -5.89 7.90
CA ASP A 171 8.20 -4.66 7.10
C ASP A 171 9.23 -3.69 7.63
N ILE A 172 9.71 -2.81 6.76
CA ILE A 172 10.60 -1.71 7.13
C ILE A 172 9.80 -0.50 7.61
N ASP A 173 8.54 -0.37 7.17
CA ASP A 173 7.62 0.69 7.58
C ASP A 173 6.97 0.38 8.93
N SER A 174 7.35 1.14 9.96
CA SER A 174 6.78 0.99 11.30
C SER A 174 5.29 1.31 11.36
N GLU A 175 4.79 2.23 10.52
CA GLU A 175 3.36 2.52 10.46
C GLU A 175 2.58 1.29 9.98
N SER A 176 3.08 0.62 8.94
CA SER A 176 2.51 -0.63 8.43
C SER A 176 2.47 -1.73 9.49
N LEU A 177 3.54 -1.88 10.29
CA LEU A 177 3.59 -2.85 11.40
C LEU A 177 2.57 -2.54 12.50
N GLU A 178 2.40 -1.27 12.87
CA GLU A 178 1.41 -0.86 13.87
C GLU A 178 -0.03 -1.07 13.37
N LEU A 179 -0.28 -0.82 12.09
CA LEU A 179 -1.57 -1.12 11.47
C LEU A 179 -1.83 -2.64 11.37
N ALA A 180 -0.80 -3.45 11.11
CA ALA A 180 -0.90 -4.90 11.10
C ALA A 180 -1.31 -5.46 12.48
N LYS A 181 -0.72 -4.94 13.57
CA LYS A 181 -1.09 -5.32 14.95
C LYS A 181 -2.55 -4.99 15.25
N LYS A 182 -3.00 -3.77 14.91
CA LYS A 182 -4.40 -3.37 15.08
C LYS A 182 -5.35 -4.26 14.28
N LEU A 183 -4.98 -4.59 13.04
CA LEU A 183 -5.77 -5.49 12.23
C LEU A 183 -5.81 -6.91 12.82
N ALA A 184 -4.71 -7.39 13.41
CA ALA A 184 -4.68 -8.68 14.09
C ALA A 184 -5.63 -8.72 15.29
N GLU A 185 -5.72 -7.63 16.06
CA GLU A 185 -6.70 -7.47 17.14
C GLU A 185 -8.14 -7.53 16.62
N GLU A 186 -8.45 -6.83 15.51
CA GLU A 186 -9.78 -6.86 14.88
C GLU A 186 -10.22 -8.26 14.46
N TYR A 187 -9.28 -9.12 14.06
CA TYR A 187 -9.54 -10.52 13.70
C TYR A 187 -9.40 -11.51 14.88
N GLY A 188 -9.10 -11.05 16.09
CA GLY A 188 -8.89 -11.91 17.25
C GLY A 188 -7.64 -12.81 17.13
N ARG A 189 -6.60 -12.32 16.46
CA ARG A 189 -5.38 -13.08 16.09
C ARG A 189 -4.10 -12.52 16.71
N SER A 190 -4.18 -11.59 17.66
CA SER A 190 -3.00 -10.93 18.24
C SER A 190 -1.98 -11.89 18.85
N GLU A 191 -2.42 -13.00 19.44
CA GLU A 191 -1.53 -14.01 20.03
C GLU A 191 -0.85 -14.91 19.00
N LYS A 192 -1.27 -14.82 17.72
CA LYS A 192 -0.75 -15.64 16.62
C LYS A 192 0.32 -14.92 15.79
N VAL A 193 0.52 -13.62 16.04
CA VAL A 193 1.39 -12.71 15.26
C VAL A 193 2.68 -12.39 16.02
#